data_AF-A0A2D5PIS5-F1
#
_entry.id   AF-A0A2D5PIS5-F1
#
_cell.length_a   1.000
_cell.length_b   1.000
_cell.length_c   1.000
_cell.angle_alpha   90.00
_cell.angle_beta   90.00
_cell.angle_gamma   90.00
#
_symmetry.space_group_name_H-M   'P 1'
#
loop_
_entity.id
_entity.type
_entity.pdbx_description
1 polymer ?
#
loop_
_entity_poly.entity_id
_entity_poly.type
_entity_poly.pdbx_seq_one_letter_code
_entity_poly.pdbx_strand_id
1 'polypeptide(L)' 'MGVLTENLVQDVATEEYMTPEAIALVNAAKALAPRLLERAHQTDEEGIVPTESVKEMTEAGLFRALQPKRWGGYELD' A
#
# COMPACT_ATOMS: atom_id res chain seq x y z
N MET A 1 32.01 11.86 -2.20
CA MET A 1 30.79 12.38 -2.87
C MET A 1 29.97 11.18 -3.32
N GLY A 2 28.91 10.83 -2.58
CA GLY A 2 28.06 9.67 -2.87
C GLY A 2 27.22 9.19 -1.67
N VAL A 3 27.55 9.63 -0.45
CA VAL A 3 26.84 9.27 0.80
C VAL A 3 25.45 9.95 0.94
N LEU A 4 24.86 10.43 -0.17
CA LEU A 4 23.60 11.18 -0.16
C LEU A 4 22.40 10.36 -0.65
N THR A 5 22.62 9.18 -1.24
CA THR A 5 21.52 8.34 -1.74
C THR A 5 20.99 7.34 -0.72
N GLU A 6 21.79 6.93 0.27
CA GLU A 6 21.34 5.98 1.30
C GLU A 6 20.46 6.66 2.37
N ASN A 7 20.70 7.94 2.68
CA ASN A 7 19.92 8.68 3.68
C ASN A 7 18.55 9.15 3.18
N LEU A 8 18.34 9.35 1.88
CA LEU A 8 17.04 9.82 1.39
C LEU A 8 15.93 8.75 1.54
N VAL A 9 16.33 7.47 1.58
CA VAL A 9 15.40 6.35 1.80
C VAL A 9 15.19 6.08 3.30
N GLN A 10 16.16 6.44 4.14
CA GLN A 10 16.09 6.22 5.59
C GLN A 10 15.30 7.30 6.34
N ASP A 11 15.31 8.56 5.88
CA ASP A 11 14.59 9.66 6.54
C ASP A 11 13.06 9.67 6.31
N VAL A 12 12.54 8.89 5.37
CA VAL A 12 11.07 8.70 5.18
C VAL A 12 10.51 7.64 6.13
N ALA A 13 11.39 6.89 6.82
CA ALA A 13 11.03 5.72 7.61
C ALA A 13 10.84 5.99 9.11
N THR A 14 10.62 7.25 9.52
CA THR A 14 10.11 7.49 10.88
C THR A 14 8.59 7.42 10.84
N GLU A 15 8.02 6.30 11.34
CA GLU A 15 6.57 6.15 11.57
C GLU A 15 6.00 7.26 12.49
N GLU A 16 6.87 8.04 13.12
CA GLU A 16 6.57 9.14 14.04
C GLU A 16 5.65 10.23 13.44
N TYR A 17 5.61 10.40 12.11
CA TYR A 17 4.72 11.35 11.45
C TYR A 17 3.41 10.75 10.93
N MET A 18 3.23 9.42 10.99
CA MET A 18 2.06 8.74 10.45
C MET A 18 0.95 8.59 11.49
N THR A 19 -0.30 8.77 11.06
CA THR A 19 -1.45 8.41 11.89
C THR A 19 -1.51 6.89 12.11
N PRO A 20 -2.13 6.41 13.20
CA PRO A 20 -2.31 4.97 13.42
C PRO A 20 -3.01 4.27 12.24
N GLU A 21 -3.97 4.96 11.60
CA GLU A 21 -4.65 4.46 10.40
C GLU A 21 -3.71 4.30 9.21
N ALA A 22 -2.80 5.26 8.98
CA ALA A 22 -1.79 5.17 7.93
C ALA A 22 -0.83 4.00 8.17
N ILE A 23 -0.35 3.85 9.41
CA ILE A 23 0.51 2.72 9.80
C ILE A 23 -0.20 1.38 9.55
N ALA A 24 -1.49 1.29 9.93
CA ALA A 24 -2.28 0.08 9.71
C ALA A 24 -2.43 -0.28 8.22
N LEU A 25 -2.69 0.71 7.35
CA LEU A 25 -2.79 0.49 5.91
C LEU A 25 -1.45 0.10 5.28
N VAL A 26 -0.34 0.73 5.69
CA VAL A 26 1.00 0.36 5.23
C VAL A 26 1.31 -1.10 5.61
N ASN A 27 0.97 -1.50 6.83
CA ASN A 27 1.16 -2.89 7.28
C ASN A 27 0.27 -3.87 6.51
N ALA A 28 -0.99 -3.51 6.22
CA ALA A 28 -1.87 -4.31 5.40
C ALA A 28 -1.34 -4.46 3.96
N ALA A 29 -0.80 -3.39 3.36
CA ALA A 29 -0.17 -3.43 2.05
C ALA A 29 1.06 -4.34 2.03
N LYS A 30 1.94 -4.23 3.04
CA LYS A 30 3.12 -5.11 3.19
C LYS A 30 2.72 -6.59 3.34
N ALA A 31 1.66 -6.88 4.09
CA ALA A 31 1.17 -8.24 4.26
C ALA A 31 0.57 -8.82 2.97
N LEU A 32 -0.01 -7.98 2.11
CA LEU A 32 -0.62 -8.41 0.85
C LEU A 32 0.39 -8.53 -0.29
N ALA A 33 1.48 -7.76 -0.26
CA ALA A 33 2.49 -7.71 -1.33
C ALA A 33 3.01 -9.10 -1.79
N PRO A 34 3.31 -10.08 -0.90
CA PRO A 34 3.73 -11.41 -1.35
C PRO A 34 2.69 -12.13 -2.20
N ARG A 35 1.40 -12.02 -1.87
CA ARG A 35 0.32 -12.67 -2.63
C ARG A 35 0.12 -12.03 -4.00
N LEU A 36 0.28 -10.70 -4.08
CA LEU A 36 0.23 -9.99 -5.35
C LEU A 36 1.42 -10.37 -6.24
N LEU A 37 2.60 -10.56 -5.64
CA LEU A 37 3.79 -11.00 -6.35
C LEU A 37 3.62 -12.40 -6.96
N GLU A 38 3.01 -13.34 -6.22
CA GLU A 38 2.68 -14.68 -6.73
C GLU A 38 1.81 -14.65 -7.99
N ARG A 39 0.93 -13.64 -8.10
CA ARG A 39 -0.02 -13.48 -9.22
C ARG A 39 0.46 -12.52 -10.31
N ALA A 40 1.62 -11.89 -10.15
CA ALA A 40 2.08 -10.83 -11.05
C ALA A 40 2.28 -11.34 -12.49
N HIS A 41 2.93 -12.49 -12.67
CA HIS A 41 3.16 -13.07 -13.98
C HIS A 41 1.85 -13.41 -14.71
N GLN A 42 0.90 -14.03 -14.02
CA GLN A 42 -0.42 -14.35 -14.58
C GLN A 42 -1.16 -13.07 -14.99
N THR A 43 -1.07 -12.02 -14.16
CA THR A 43 -1.68 -10.71 -14.45
C THR A 43 -1.11 -10.12 -15.75
N ASP A 44 0.21 -10.24 -15.96
CA ASP A 44 0.87 -9.75 -17.16
C ASP A 44 0.46 -10.54 -18.42
N GLU A 45 0.36 -11.86 -18.33
CA GLU A 45 -0.05 -12.74 -19.44
C GLU A 45 -1.51 -12.54 -19.85
N GLU A 46 -2.40 -12.42 -18.87
CA GLU A 46 -3.84 -12.29 -19.12
C GLU A 46 -4.27 -10.83 -19.40
N GLY A 47 -3.45 -9.85 -19.01
CA GLY A 47 -3.75 -8.43 -19.15
C GLY A 47 -4.92 -7.96 -18.28
N ILE A 48 -5.25 -8.71 -17.23
CA ILE A 48 -6.34 -8.41 -16.31
C ILE A 48 -5.90 -8.68 -14.87
N VAL A 49 -6.26 -7.78 -13.95
CA VAL A 49 -6.01 -7.98 -12.51
C VAL A 49 -6.95 -9.05 -11.99
N PRO A 50 -6.45 -10.11 -11.32
CA PRO A 50 -7.29 -11.14 -10.75
C PRO A 50 -8.31 -10.59 -9.75
N THR A 51 -9.54 -11.10 -9.81
CA THR A 51 -10.66 -10.61 -8.97
C THR A 51 -10.37 -10.76 -7.47
N GLU A 52 -9.64 -11.79 -7.09
CA GLU A 52 -9.20 -12.04 -5.72
C GLU A 52 -8.23 -10.98 -5.22
N SER A 53 -7.34 -10.46 -6.08
CA SER A 53 -6.42 -9.38 -5.72
C SER A 53 -7.20 -8.10 -5.42
N VAL A 54 -8.19 -7.76 -6.26
CA VAL A 54 -9.07 -6.60 -6.03
C VAL A 54 -9.87 -6.77 -4.73
N LYS A 55 -10.40 -7.98 -4.48
CA LYS A 55 -11.14 -8.28 -3.26
C LYS A 55 -10.26 -8.14 -2.01
N GLU A 56 -9.07 -8.75 -2.00
CA GLU A 56 -8.13 -8.66 -0.88
C GLU A 56 -7.68 -7.21 -0.62
N MET A 57 -7.41 -6.42 -1.67
CA MET A 57 -7.09 -4.99 -1.53
C MET A 57 -8.26 -4.16 -0.99
N THR A 58 -9.50 -4.52 -1.37
CA THR A 58 -10.72 -3.88 -0.88
C THR A 58 -10.94 -4.18 0.61
N GLU A 59 -10.80 -5.45 0.99
CA GLU A 59 -10.92 -5.92 2.38
C GLU A 59 -9.81 -5.32 3.27
N ALA A 60 -8.62 -5.14 2.72
CA ALA A 60 -7.50 -4.46 3.38
C ALA A 60 -7.70 -2.93 3.51
N GLY A 61 -8.76 -2.36 2.92
CA GLY A 61 -9.06 -0.93 3.01
C GLY A 61 -8.18 -0.02 2.15
N LEU A 62 -7.32 -0.58 1.29
CA LEU A 62 -6.31 0.19 0.54
C LEU A 62 -6.96 1.20 -0.43
N PHE A 63 -8.10 0.87 -1.05
CA PHE A 63 -8.81 1.79 -1.93
C PHE A 63 -9.47 2.98 -1.21
N ARG A 64 -9.49 2.98 0.13
CA ARG A 64 -10.10 4.03 0.94
C ARG A 64 -9.10 5.03 1.51
N ALA A 65 -7.80 4.86 1.24
CA ALA A 65 -6.72 5.67 1.80
C ALA A 65 -6.96 7.19 1.61
N LEU A 66 -7.26 7.61 0.38
CA LEU A 66 -7.45 9.02 0.03
C LEU A 66 -8.92 9.46 -0.04
N GLN A 67 -9.85 8.55 0.26
CA GLN A 67 -11.27 8.86 0.19
C GLN A 67 -11.66 9.75 1.39
N PRO A 68 -12.52 10.77 1.22
CA PRO A 68 -12.95 11.62 2.32
C PRO A 68 -13.65 10.84 3.45
N LYS A 69 -13.46 11.27 4.70
CA LYS A 69 -14.06 10.63 5.88
C LYS A 69 -15.59 10.58 5.83
N ARG A 70 -16.22 11.61 5.25
CA ARG A 70 -17.69 11.66 5.06
C ARG A 70 -18.25 10.53 4.18
N TRP A 71 -17.39 9.85 3.41
CA TRP A 71 -17.74 8.71 2.58
C TRP A 71 -17.17 7.38 3.11
N GLY A 72 -16.66 7.37 4.35
CA GLY A 72 -16.08 6.19 4.98
C GLY A 72 -14.62 5.91 4.59
N GLY A 73 -13.93 6.90 4.02
CA GLY A 73 -12.50 6.82 3.75
C GLY A 73 -11.62 7.31 4.91
N TYR A 74 -10.30 7.21 4.73
CA TYR A 74 -9.32 7.59 5.76
C TYR A 74 -8.83 9.04 5.64
N GLU A 75 -8.96 9.65 4.45
CA GLU A 75 -8.54 11.03 4.16
C GLU A 75 -7.08 11.27 4.61
N LEU A 76 -6.18 10.37 4.20
CA LEU A 76 -4.75 10.47 4.46
C LEU A 76 -4.07 11.46 3.49
N ASP A 77 -2.97 12.06 3.94
CA ASP A 77 -2.09 12.99 3.20
C ASP A 77 -0.84 12.26 2.67
#